data_AF-A0A957P272-F1
#
_entry.id   AF-A0A957P272-F1
#
_cell.length_a   1.000
_cell.length_b   1.000
_cell.length_c   1.000
_cell.angle_alpha   90.00
_cell.angle_beta   90.00
_cell.angle_gamma   90.00
#
_symmetry.space_group_name_H-M   'P 1'
#
loop_
_entity.id
_entity.type
_entity.pdbx_description
1 polymer ?
#
loop_
_entity_poly.entity_id
_entity_poly.type
_entity_poly.pdbx_seq_one_letter_code
_entity_poly.pdbx_strand_id
1 'polypeptide(L)'
;MPRDIAAHYFYERAEALVAEQGSPAALAEVRRGLAYAPTSELLLLGAILSEQQGAYDLMRGFVAEIPLEDSLREEAEWLLRSHQMRQRALRQRTTSPSPSGEESASKALGPVRSDGKSHTTALAPLPPPPARSHKRGAGQRVWPTAITLILLGAVLWAGWRALNPILDSTTVPPLTQLAEPTPDEANIG
;
A
#
# COMPACT_ATOMS: atom_id res chain seq x y z
N MET A 1 7.69 27.53 -14.66
CA MET A 1 7.95 26.28 -15.40
C MET A 1 6.68 25.92 -16.16
N PRO A 2 6.76 25.39 -17.39
CA PRO A 2 5.59 24.81 -18.05
C PRO A 2 5.00 23.67 -17.22
N ARG A 3 3.66 23.59 -17.16
CA ARG A 3 2.92 22.62 -16.34
C ARG A 3 3.33 21.17 -16.62
N ASP A 4 3.53 20.84 -17.89
CA ASP A 4 3.86 19.47 -18.33
C ASP A 4 5.26 19.04 -17.90
N ILE A 5 6.22 19.98 -17.91
CA ILE A 5 7.59 19.72 -17.44
C ILE A 5 7.61 19.49 -15.94
N ALA A 6 6.84 20.30 -15.18
CA ALA A 6 6.71 20.12 -13.75
C ALA A 6 6.06 18.77 -13.42
N ALA A 7 4.94 18.43 -14.08
CA ALA A 7 4.25 17.18 -13.86
C ALA A 7 5.15 15.96 -14.13
N HIS A 8 5.89 15.97 -15.25
CA HIS A 8 6.82 14.91 -15.59
C HIS A 8 7.96 14.77 -14.57
N TYR A 9 8.55 15.88 -14.14
CA TYR A 9 9.57 15.88 -13.09
C TYR A 9 9.07 15.23 -11.78
N PHE A 10 7.89 15.62 -11.30
CA PHE A 10 7.33 15.09 -10.07
C PHE A 10 6.95 13.62 -10.20
N TYR A 11 6.49 13.20 -11.37
CA TYR A 11 6.21 11.79 -11.67
C TYR A 11 7.47 10.94 -11.58
N GLU A 12 8.53 11.29 -12.32
CA GLU A 12 9.81 10.55 -12.30
C GLU A 12 10.44 10.56 -10.90
N ARG A 13 10.37 11.69 -10.20
CA ARG A 13 10.88 11.81 -8.84
C ARG A 13 10.12 10.90 -7.88
N ALA A 14 8.80 10.84 -7.98
CA ALA A 14 7.98 9.96 -7.16
C ALA A 14 8.32 8.49 -7.42
N GLU A 15 8.51 8.07 -8.68
CA GLU A 15 8.94 6.71 -9.01
C GLU A 15 10.29 6.36 -8.38
N ALA A 16 11.27 7.26 -8.48
CA ALA A 16 12.56 7.09 -7.83
C ALA A 16 12.43 6.96 -6.30
N LEU A 17 11.57 7.77 -5.68
CA LEU A 17 11.33 7.71 -4.24
C LEU A 17 10.64 6.41 -3.80
N VAL A 18 9.78 5.82 -4.63
CA VAL A 18 9.22 4.48 -4.32
C VAL A 18 10.34 3.46 -4.20
N ALA A 19 11.33 3.49 -5.11
CA ALA A 19 12.45 2.56 -5.12
C ALA A 19 13.43 2.79 -3.95
N GLU A 20 13.67 4.05 -3.57
CA GLU A 20 14.66 4.41 -2.56
C GLU A 20 14.12 4.43 -1.12
N GLN A 21 12.94 5.02 -0.93
CA GLN A 21 12.41 5.42 0.38
C GLN A 21 11.02 4.84 0.66
N GLY A 22 10.37 4.29 -0.36
CA GLY A 22 9.06 3.66 -0.27
C GLY A 22 7.89 4.60 -0.58
N SER A 23 6.69 4.01 -0.56
CA SER A 23 5.43 4.64 -0.98
C SER A 23 5.06 5.95 -0.25
N PRO A 24 5.32 6.13 1.07
CA PRO A 24 4.99 7.38 1.77
C PRO A 24 5.78 8.59 1.26
N ALA A 25 7.08 8.42 0.99
CA ALA A 25 7.94 9.49 0.47
C ALA A 25 7.50 9.89 -0.95
N ALA A 26 7.21 8.90 -1.79
CA ALA A 26 6.68 9.14 -3.13
C ALA A 26 5.34 9.89 -3.10
N LEU A 27 4.43 9.52 -2.19
CA LEU A 27 3.15 10.19 -2.06
C LEU A 27 3.29 11.65 -1.62
N ALA A 28 4.24 11.95 -0.73
CA ALA A 28 4.55 13.33 -0.34
C ALA A 28 5.03 14.16 -1.54
N GLU A 29 5.86 13.57 -2.40
CA GLU A 29 6.35 14.23 -3.61
C GLU A 29 5.23 14.44 -4.64
N VAL A 30 4.35 13.46 -4.85
CA VAL A 30 3.17 13.61 -5.70
C VAL A 30 2.29 14.76 -5.21
N ARG A 31 2.02 14.85 -3.89
CA ARG A 31 1.23 15.94 -3.32
C ARG A 31 1.88 17.30 -3.51
N ARG A 32 3.22 17.37 -3.40
CA ARG A 32 3.97 18.57 -3.75
C ARG A 32 3.76 18.92 -5.24
N GLY A 33 3.88 17.93 -6.13
CA GLY A 33 3.69 18.13 -7.57
C GLY A 33 2.30 18.61 -7.95
N LEU A 34 1.25 18.07 -7.31
CA LEU A 34 -0.13 18.50 -7.53
C LEU A 34 -0.38 19.96 -7.15
N ALA A 35 0.36 20.51 -6.17
CA ALA A 35 0.29 21.93 -5.85
C ALA A 35 0.83 22.84 -6.97
N TYR A 36 1.70 22.31 -7.84
CA TYR A 36 2.25 23.04 -8.99
C TYR A 36 1.49 22.73 -10.29
N ALA A 37 1.14 21.47 -10.50
CA ALA A 37 0.56 20.95 -11.73
C ALA A 37 -0.46 19.84 -11.41
N PRO A 38 -1.75 20.16 -11.23
CA PRO A 38 -2.77 19.16 -10.91
C PRO A 38 -3.15 18.37 -12.17
N THR A 39 -2.35 17.38 -12.56
CA THR A 39 -2.59 16.55 -13.75
C THR A 39 -3.21 15.21 -13.38
N SER A 40 -4.01 14.64 -14.28
CA SER A 40 -4.66 13.34 -14.10
C SER A 40 -3.67 12.20 -13.89
N GLU A 41 -2.47 12.28 -14.48
CA GLU A 41 -1.38 11.33 -14.26
C GLU A 41 -0.88 11.34 -12.81
N LEU A 42 -0.63 12.53 -12.24
CA LEU A 42 -0.19 12.66 -10.86
C LEU A 42 -1.31 12.27 -9.88
N LEU A 43 -2.56 12.58 -10.19
CA LEU A 43 -3.71 12.14 -9.40
C LEU A 43 -3.84 10.61 -9.40
N LEU A 44 -3.73 9.96 -10.56
CA LEU A 44 -3.78 8.50 -10.67
C LEU A 44 -2.61 7.84 -9.92
N LEU A 45 -1.40 8.39 -10.03
CA LEU A 45 -0.25 7.93 -9.27
C LEU A 45 -0.48 8.06 -7.76
N GLY A 46 -1.01 9.20 -7.31
CA GLY A 46 -1.40 9.43 -5.91
C GLY A 46 -2.44 8.41 -5.42
N ALA A 47 -3.41 8.06 -6.25
CA ALA A 47 -4.40 7.02 -5.94
C ALA A 47 -3.75 5.64 -5.76
N ILE A 48 -2.86 5.24 -6.68
CA ILE A 48 -2.15 3.95 -6.61
C ILE A 48 -1.27 3.88 -5.36
N LEU A 49 -0.50 4.93 -5.07
CA LEU A 49 0.35 4.99 -3.87
C LEU A 49 -0.47 4.95 -2.58
N SER A 50 -1.61 5.63 -2.55
CA SER A 50 -2.53 5.59 -1.41
C SER A 50 -3.13 4.20 -1.21
N GLU A 51 -3.43 3.48 -2.29
CA GLU A 51 -3.91 2.10 -2.20
C GLU A 51 -2.84 1.18 -1.59
N GLN A 52 -1.59 1.29 -2.04
CA GLN A 52 -0.46 0.50 -1.52
C GLN A 52 -0.24 0.70 -0.02
N GLN A 53 -0.55 1.89 0.50
CA GLN A 53 -0.44 2.25 1.91
C GLN A 53 -1.68 1.85 2.73
N GLY A 54 -2.73 1.33 2.10
CA GLY A 54 -4.02 1.05 2.75
C GLY A 54 -4.84 2.31 3.07
N ALA A 55 -4.44 3.48 2.56
CA ALA A 55 -5.11 4.76 2.78
C ALA A 55 -6.27 4.95 1.78
N TYR A 56 -7.32 4.13 1.90
CA TYR A 56 -8.37 4.04 0.89
C TYR A 56 -9.24 5.30 0.75
N ASP A 57 -9.39 6.09 1.81
CA ASP A 57 -10.12 7.35 1.73
C ASP A 57 -9.33 8.40 0.94
N LEU A 58 -8.00 8.42 1.08
CA LEU A 58 -7.13 9.26 0.25
C LEU A 58 -7.14 8.81 -1.21
N MET A 59 -7.08 7.50 -1.46
CA MET A 59 -7.23 6.95 -2.81
C MET A 59 -8.54 7.43 -3.47
N ARG A 60 -9.68 7.35 -2.76
CA ARG A 60 -10.97 7.84 -3.30
C ARG A 60 -10.94 9.34 -3.58
N GLY A 61 -10.28 10.13 -2.73
CA GLY A 61 -10.09 11.57 -2.96
C GLY A 61 -9.38 11.85 -4.27
N PHE A 62 -8.24 11.21 -4.51
CA PHE A 62 -7.49 11.37 -5.77
C PHE A 62 -8.29 10.95 -7.00
N VAL A 63 -9.01 9.82 -6.93
CA VAL A 63 -9.86 9.37 -8.04
C VAL A 63 -10.97 10.39 -8.34
N ALA A 64 -11.58 10.97 -7.31
CA ALA A 64 -12.64 11.96 -7.47
C ALA A 64 -12.15 13.28 -8.11
N GLU A 65 -10.88 13.64 -7.90
CA GLU A 65 -10.29 14.86 -8.46
C GLU A 65 -9.94 14.76 -9.95
N ILE A 66 -9.82 13.55 -10.52
CA ILE A 66 -9.60 13.37 -11.96
C ILE A 66 -10.82 13.91 -12.73
N PRO A 67 -10.67 14.61 -13.88
CA PRO A 67 -11.82 15.03 -14.70
C PRO A 67 -12.60 13.85 -15.28
N LEU A 68 -13.91 14.00 -15.51
CA LEU A 68 -14.75 12.92 -16.06
C LEU A 68 -14.40 12.59 -17.52
N GLU A 69 -13.96 13.59 -18.27
CA GLU A 69 -13.66 13.52 -19.70
C GLU A 69 -12.22 13.06 -19.97
N ASP A 70 -11.41 12.89 -18.93
CA ASP A 70 -10.03 12.44 -19.08
C ASP A 70 -9.99 10.94 -19.36
N SER A 71 -9.12 10.53 -20.28
CA SER A 71 -8.90 9.12 -20.59
C SER A 71 -8.54 8.28 -19.37
N LEU A 72 -7.84 8.86 -18.37
CA LEU A 72 -7.40 8.16 -17.16
C LEU A 72 -8.51 7.94 -16.13
N ARG A 73 -9.70 8.49 -16.36
CA ARG A 73 -10.86 8.29 -15.48
C ARG A 73 -11.24 6.83 -15.39
N GLU A 74 -11.22 6.10 -16.51
CA GLU A 74 -11.62 4.69 -16.54
C GLU A 74 -10.67 3.82 -15.71
N GLU A 75 -9.36 4.06 -15.79
CA GLU A 75 -8.35 3.38 -14.97
C GLU A 75 -8.53 3.69 -13.49
N ALA A 76 -8.80 4.95 -13.15
CA ALA A 76 -9.02 5.38 -11.78
C ALA A 76 -10.27 4.71 -11.16
N GLU A 77 -11.36 4.61 -11.92
CA GLU A 77 -12.55 3.87 -11.49
C GLU A 77 -12.32 2.36 -11.42
N TRP A 78 -11.55 1.81 -12.35
CA TRP A 78 -11.18 0.40 -12.31
C TRP A 78 -10.42 0.09 -11.01
N LEU A 79 -9.53 0.98 -10.57
CA LEU A 79 -8.82 0.86 -9.29
C LEU A 79 -9.81 0.72 -8.11
N LEU A 80 -10.83 1.60 -8.06
CA LEU A 80 -11.87 1.54 -7.03
C LEU A 80 -12.66 0.22 -7.08
N ARG A 81 -13.12 -0.20 -8.26
CA ARG A 81 -13.88 -1.45 -8.43
C ARG A 81 -13.04 -2.67 -8.06
N SER A 82 -11.79 -2.69 -8.48
CA SER A 82 -10.81 -3.74 -8.19
C SER A 82 -10.59 -3.89 -6.69
N HIS A 83 -10.43 -2.77 -5.98
CA HIS A 83 -10.33 -2.74 -4.53
C HIS A 83 -11.60 -3.26 -3.84
N GLN A 84 -12.78 -2.77 -4.25
CA GLN A 84 -14.07 -3.21 -3.68
C GLN A 84 -14.30 -4.72 -3.86
N MET A 85 -13.92 -5.29 -5.01
CA MET A 85 -14.01 -6.72 -5.25
C MET A 85 -13.08 -7.52 -4.34
N ARG A 86 -11.83 -7.07 -4.14
CA ARG A 86 -10.92 -7.69 -3.16
C ARG A 86 -11.52 -7.67 -1.75
N GLN A 87 -12.09 -6.55 -1.32
CA GLN A 87 -12.71 -6.42 -0.01
C GLN A 87 -13.93 -7.35 0.17
N ARG A 88 -14.78 -7.46 -0.86
CA ARG A 88 -15.91 -8.40 -0.84
C ARG A 88 -15.43 -9.85 -0.73
N ALA A 89 -14.39 -10.23 -1.48
CA ALA A 89 -13.82 -11.57 -1.44
C ALA A 89 -13.23 -11.91 -0.05
N LEU A 90 -12.56 -10.95 0.60
CA LEU A 90 -12.06 -11.12 1.96
C LEU A 90 -13.20 -11.36 2.97
N ARG A 91 -14.28 -10.58 2.89
CA ARG A 91 -15.45 -10.75 3.76
C ARG A 91 -16.14 -12.11 3.57
N GLN A 92 -16.28 -12.56 2.33
CA GLN A 92 -16.85 -13.89 2.05
C GLN A 92 -16.01 -15.01 2.64
N ARG A 93 -14.68 -14.92 2.62
CA ARG A 93 -13.80 -15.91 3.27
C ARG A 93 -13.96 -15.93 4.79
N THR A 94 -14.17 -14.78 5.43
CA THR A 94 -14.37 -14.71 6.88
C THR A 94 -15.77 -15.10 7.32
N THR A 95 -16.77 -14.98 6.44
CA THR A 95 -18.18 -15.24 6.77
C THR A 95 -18.62 -16.68 6.48
N SER A 96 -17.86 -17.47 5.70
CA SER A 96 -18.16 -18.90 5.50
C SER A 96 -18.05 -19.66 6.84
N PRO A 97 -19.16 -20.07 7.47
CA PRO A 97 -19.12 -20.90 8.66
C PRO A 97 -18.66 -22.30 8.24
N SER A 98 -17.73 -22.87 8.99
CA SER A 98 -17.32 -24.28 8.86
C SER A 98 -18.56 -25.19 8.89
N PRO A 99 -18.85 -26.00 7.86
CA PRO A 99 -19.90 -27.01 7.94
C PRO A 99 -19.35 -28.24 8.68
N SER A 100 -19.10 -28.11 9.98
CA SER A 100 -18.71 -29.22 10.84
C SER A 100 -19.15 -28.94 12.28
N GLY A 101 -20.39 -29.29 12.56
CA GLY A 101 -21.05 -29.15 13.85
C GLY A 101 -22.42 -29.78 13.73
N GLU A 102 -22.44 -31.11 13.81
CA GLU A 102 -23.61 -31.96 13.71
C GLU A 102 -24.66 -31.65 14.80
N GLU A 103 -25.92 -31.77 14.40
CA GLU A 103 -27.02 -32.37 15.18
C GLU A 103 -27.48 -31.68 16.48
N SER A 104 -28.51 -30.82 16.35
CA SER A 104 -29.65 -30.88 17.28
C SER A 104 -30.94 -30.45 16.61
N ALA A 105 -31.76 -31.49 16.47
CA ALA A 105 -33.13 -31.60 16.00
C ALA A 105 -34.11 -30.47 16.34
N SER A 106 -35.03 -30.29 15.38
CA SER A 106 -36.46 -30.01 15.56
C SER A 106 -36.84 -28.63 16.09
N LYS A 107 -37.37 -27.77 15.21
CA LYS A 107 -38.78 -27.31 15.22
C LYS A 107 -39.02 -26.20 14.18
N ALA A 108 -40.18 -26.32 13.53
CA ALA A 108 -40.95 -25.32 12.79
C ALA A 108 -40.79 -25.27 11.26
N LEU A 109 -41.88 -25.68 10.64
CA LEU A 109 -42.21 -25.75 9.23
C LEU A 109 -42.14 -24.39 8.51
N GLY A 110 -41.72 -24.46 7.25
CA GLY A 110 -42.21 -23.58 6.19
C GLY A 110 -41.82 -24.18 4.84
N PRO A 111 -42.77 -24.65 4.00
CA PRO A 111 -42.44 -25.08 2.65
C PRO A 111 -42.47 -23.85 1.74
N VAL A 112 -41.35 -23.15 1.61
CA VAL A 112 -41.15 -22.21 0.49
C VAL A 112 -40.19 -22.86 -0.49
N ARG A 113 -40.83 -23.59 -1.41
CA ARG A 113 -40.47 -23.79 -2.81
C ARG A 113 -39.05 -23.37 -3.18
N SER A 114 -38.17 -24.37 -3.13
CA SER A 114 -36.84 -24.33 -3.71
C SER A 114 -36.96 -24.40 -5.24
N ASP A 115 -36.97 -23.24 -5.90
CA ASP A 115 -36.60 -23.18 -7.32
C ASP A 115 -35.08 -23.12 -7.39
N GLY A 116 -34.50 -24.31 -7.49
CA GLY A 116 -33.07 -24.54 -7.65
C GLY A 116 -32.52 -23.93 -8.94
N LYS A 117 -32.15 -22.65 -8.87
CA LYS A 117 -31.03 -22.12 -9.65
C LYS A 117 -29.89 -21.96 -8.67
N SER A 118 -28.97 -22.92 -8.71
CA SER A 118 -27.66 -22.84 -8.09
C SER A 118 -26.98 -21.57 -8.57
N HIS A 119 -27.15 -20.48 -7.82
CA HIS A 119 -26.22 -19.36 -7.86
C HIS A 119 -24.94 -19.85 -7.17
N THR A 120 -24.21 -20.73 -7.85
CA THR A 120 -22.75 -20.73 -7.77
C THR A 120 -22.38 -19.28 -8.00
N THR A 121 -22.16 -18.55 -6.91
CA THR A 121 -21.46 -17.27 -6.94
C THR A 121 -20.03 -17.67 -7.27
N ALA A 122 -19.82 -18.00 -8.55
CA ALA A 122 -18.51 -18.06 -9.14
C ALA A 122 -17.84 -16.76 -8.74
N LEU A 123 -16.63 -16.84 -8.18
CA LEU A 123 -15.74 -15.70 -8.06
C LEU A 123 -15.91 -14.89 -9.34
N ALA A 124 -16.57 -13.73 -9.26
CA ALA A 124 -16.74 -12.90 -10.43
C ALA A 124 -15.32 -12.63 -10.93
N PRO A 125 -14.97 -13.04 -12.16
CA PRO A 125 -13.64 -12.82 -12.69
C PRO A 125 -13.34 -11.32 -12.56
N LEU A 126 -12.13 -10.99 -12.12
CA LEU A 126 -11.72 -9.59 -12.02
C LEU A 126 -12.07 -8.90 -13.34
N PRO A 127 -12.70 -7.71 -13.31
CA PRO A 127 -12.97 -6.98 -14.53
C PRO A 127 -11.62 -6.78 -15.23
N PRO A 128 -11.51 -7.13 -16.52
CA PRO A 128 -10.28 -6.89 -17.25
C PRO A 128 -9.95 -5.38 -17.14
N PRO A 129 -8.67 -5.01 -16.96
CA PRO A 129 -8.28 -3.60 -17.07
C PRO A 129 -8.76 -3.08 -18.43
N PRO A 130 -9.14 -1.79 -18.54
CA PRO A 130 -9.51 -1.23 -19.83
C PRO A 130 -8.39 -1.52 -20.83
N ALA A 131 -8.77 -2.07 -21.98
CA ALA A 131 -7.81 -2.42 -23.01
C ALA A 131 -7.23 -1.12 -23.54
N ARG A 132 -6.01 -0.77 -23.10
CA ARG A 132 -5.25 0.35 -23.66
C ARG A 132 -5.19 0.15 -25.17
N SER A 133 -5.86 1.00 -25.94
CA SER A 133 -5.67 1.05 -27.39
C SER A 133 -4.31 1.67 -27.67
N HIS A 134 -3.24 0.95 -27.36
CA HIS A 134 -1.89 1.28 -27.75
C HIS A 134 -1.77 1.06 -29.26
N LYS A 135 -2.10 2.08 -30.05
CA LYS A 135 -1.43 2.27 -31.33
C LYS A 135 0.03 2.60 -31.02
N ARG A 136 0.91 1.59 -30.96
CA ARG A 136 2.34 1.69 -31.31
C ARG A 136 3.07 0.36 -31.07
N GLY A 137 3.62 -0.18 -32.16
CA GLY A 137 5.00 -0.65 -32.23
C GLY A 137 5.31 -2.00 -31.59
N ALA A 138 5.54 -2.99 -32.45
CA ALA A 138 6.27 -4.21 -32.14
C ALA A 138 7.65 -3.88 -31.49
N GLY A 139 8.01 -4.56 -30.41
CA GLY A 139 9.33 -4.35 -29.76
C GLY A 139 9.59 -5.17 -28.50
N GLN A 140 9.92 -6.45 -28.69
CA GLN A 140 10.76 -7.34 -27.87
C GLN A 140 10.50 -7.55 -26.36
N ARG A 141 10.05 -8.79 -26.10
CA ARG A 141 10.14 -9.57 -24.86
C ARG A 141 11.59 -9.73 -24.37
N VAL A 142 11.91 -9.18 -23.20
CA VAL A 142 13.03 -9.62 -22.32
C VAL A 142 12.61 -9.45 -20.85
N TRP A 143 11.61 -10.23 -20.41
CA TRP A 143 11.14 -10.21 -19.01
C TRP A 143 11.70 -11.26 -18.03
N PRO A 144 12.46 -12.32 -18.42
CA PRO A 144 12.89 -13.30 -17.42
C PRO A 144 14.15 -12.92 -16.63
N THR A 145 14.92 -11.89 -17.02
CA THR A 145 16.17 -11.51 -16.34
C THR A 145 15.98 -10.58 -15.14
N ALA A 146 14.90 -9.81 -15.09
CA ALA A 146 14.63 -8.90 -13.96
C ALA A 146 14.27 -9.65 -12.67
N ILE A 147 13.57 -10.79 -12.78
CA ILE A 147 13.11 -11.58 -11.64
C ILE A 147 14.29 -12.23 -10.89
N THR A 148 15.31 -12.70 -11.62
CA THR A 148 16.51 -13.31 -11.02
C THR A 148 17.34 -12.29 -10.25
N LEU A 149 17.46 -11.05 -10.72
CA LEU A 149 18.20 -10.00 -10.00
C LEU A 149 17.48 -9.58 -8.70
N ILE A 150 16.14 -9.50 -8.72
CA ILE A 150 15.34 -9.17 -7.53
C ILE A 150 15.49 -10.24 -6.45
N LEU A 151 15.46 -11.53 -6.82
CA LEU A 151 15.66 -12.63 -5.87
C LEU A 151 17.07 -12.62 -5.26
N LEU A 152 18.11 -12.34 -6.06
CA LEU A 152 19.48 -12.27 -5.56
C LEU A 152 19.66 -11.11 -4.56
N GLY A 153 19.07 -9.94 -4.87
CA GLY A 153 19.08 -8.77 -3.98
C GLY A 153 18.37 -9.01 -2.66
N ALA A 154 17.23 -9.70 -2.67
CA ALA A 154 16.48 -10.01 -1.45
C ALA A 154 17.24 -10.93 -0.49
N VAL A 155 17.98 -11.92 -1.02
CA VAL A 155 18.79 -12.84 -0.20
C VAL A 155 19.98 -12.12 0.42
N LEU A 156 20.66 -11.25 -0.36
CA LEU A 156 21.76 -10.43 0.15
C LEU A 156 21.30 -9.44 1.23
N TRP A 157 20.12 -8.84 1.06
CA TRP A 157 19.55 -7.92 2.03
C TRP A 157 19.14 -8.62 3.34
N ALA A 158 18.53 -9.81 3.25
CA ALA A 158 18.19 -10.61 4.42
C ALA A 158 19.43 -11.06 5.21
N GLY A 159 20.51 -11.42 4.51
CA GLY A 159 21.79 -11.78 5.12
C GLY A 159 22.44 -10.62 5.87
N TRP A 160 22.42 -9.41 5.30
CA TRP A 160 22.99 -8.22 5.96
C TRP A 160 22.25 -7.83 7.24
N ARG A 161 20.92 -8.01 7.28
CA ARG A 161 20.12 -7.61 8.44
C ARG A 161 20.36 -8.49 9.68
N ALA A 162 20.77 -9.74 9.48
CA ALA A 162 21.06 -10.65 10.59
C ALA A 162 22.38 -10.33 11.33
N LEU A 163 23.30 -9.58 10.72
CA LEU A 163 24.59 -9.22 11.33
C LEU A 163 24.60 -7.90 12.13
N ASN A 164 23.48 -7.17 12.23
CA ASN A 164 23.41 -5.87 12.89
C ASN A 164 22.72 -5.81 14.29
N PRO A 165 22.92 -6.77 15.24
CA PRO A 165 22.35 -6.63 16.58
C PRO A 165 23.26 -5.92 17.62
N ILE A 166 24.41 -5.34 17.26
CA ILE A 166 25.43 -4.90 18.25
C ILE A 166 25.30 -3.43 18.71
N LEU A 167 24.50 -2.57 18.08
CA LEU A 167 24.55 -1.12 18.36
C LEU A 167 23.49 -0.56 19.34
N ASP A 168 22.49 -1.34 19.77
CA ASP A 168 21.38 -0.83 20.61
C ASP A 168 21.60 -0.90 22.13
N SER A 169 22.81 -1.20 22.62
CA SER A 169 23.09 -1.28 24.06
C SER A 169 23.95 -0.11 24.56
N THR A 170 23.41 1.11 24.49
CA THR A 170 23.86 2.22 25.34
C THR A 170 22.74 2.64 26.30
N THR A 171 22.43 1.74 27.22
CA THR A 171 21.73 2.06 28.48
C THR A 171 22.65 2.95 29.32
N VAL A 172 22.40 4.26 29.36
CA VAL A 172 23.07 5.17 30.30
C VAL A 172 22.40 5.00 31.67
N PRO A 173 23.13 4.62 32.74
CA PRO A 173 22.55 4.52 34.07
C PRO A 173 22.27 5.92 34.67
N PRO A 174 21.21 6.08 35.48
CA PRO A 174 20.96 7.32 36.20
C PRO A 174 22.02 7.53 37.29
N LEU A 175 22.59 8.73 37.36
CA LEU A 175 23.54 9.13 38.41
C LEU A 175 22.85 9.16 39.76
N THR A 176 23.06 8.10 40.54
CA THR A 176 22.75 8.05 41.98
C THR A 176 23.66 9.00 42.75
N GLN A 177 23.03 9.72 43.68
CA GLN A 177 23.59 10.51 44.78
C GLN A 177 24.93 9.98 45.32
N LEU A 178 25.90 10.88 45.49
CA LEU A 178 27.01 10.69 46.43
C LEU A 178 27.04 11.88 47.40
N ALA A 179 27.10 11.51 48.68
CA ALA A 179 26.97 12.33 49.87
C ALA A 179 28.11 13.35 50.07
N GLU A 180 27.83 14.32 50.95
CA GLU A 180 28.76 15.26 51.60
C GLU A 180 30.10 14.63 52.01
N PRO A 181 31.15 15.48 52.07
CA PRO A 181 31.85 15.57 53.35
C PRO A 181 32.02 17.02 53.84
N THR A 182 31.60 17.25 55.09
CA THR A 182 32.01 18.34 55.98
C THR A 182 33.52 18.33 56.24
N PRO A 183 34.18 19.50 56.25
CA PRO A 183 35.41 19.67 57.01
C PRO A 183 35.19 20.66 58.17
N ASP A 184 35.11 20.09 59.38
CA ASP A 184 35.61 20.74 60.59
C ASP A 184 37.14 20.72 60.53
N GLU A 185 37.77 21.88 60.51
CA GLU A 185 39.07 22.22 61.13
C GLU A 185 39.31 23.72 60.85
N ALA A 186 39.06 24.63 61.80
CA ALA A 186 39.88 24.92 62.97
C ALA A 186 41.35 25.25 62.62
N ASN A 187 41.67 26.55 62.76
CA ASN A 187 42.91 27.07 63.32
C ASN A 187 44.19 26.98 62.45
N ILE A 188 44.85 28.12 62.23
CA ILE A 188 46.26 28.42 62.55
C ILE A 188 46.58 29.83 62.02
N GLY A 189 47.00 30.72 62.93
CA GLY A 189 47.97 31.80 62.66
C GLY A 189 47.44 33.17 62.32
#